data_AF-A0A517NVC9-F1
#
_entry.id   AF-A0A517NVC9-F1
#
_cell.length_a   1.000
_cell.length_b   1.000
_cell.length_c   1.000
_cell.angle_alpha   90.00
_cell.angle_beta   90.00
_cell.angle_gamma   90.00
#
_symmetry.space_group_name_H-M   'P 1'
#
loop_
_entity.id
_entity.type
_entity.pdbx_description
1 polymer ?
#
loop_
_entity_poly.entity_id
_entity_poly.type
_entity_poly.pdbx_seq_one_letter_code
_entity_poly.pdbx_strand_id
1 'polypeptide(L)' 'MKRFKGLWRDTWWLWAFFAVMVLGISAMISWFFLFVWLTLPVSFFYFAFIRYDEEGNEKPEA' A
#
# COMPACT_ATOMS: atom_id res chain seq x y z
N MET A 1 -9.31 12.35 6.10
CA MET A 1 -8.91 10.93 5.96
C MET A 1 -7.54 10.70 6.62
N LYS A 2 -7.45 10.78 7.96
CA LYS A 2 -6.15 10.67 8.65
C LYS A 2 -5.63 9.23 8.69
N ARG A 3 -6.53 8.22 8.62
CA ARG A 3 -6.23 6.78 8.43
C ARG A 3 -5.21 6.48 7.33
N PHE A 4 -5.46 7.00 6.12
CA PHE A 4 -4.58 6.78 4.97
C PHE A 4 -3.22 7.44 5.16
N LYS A 5 -3.19 8.59 5.83
CA LYS A 5 -1.94 9.27 6.17
C LYS A 5 -1.14 8.50 7.23
N GLY A 6 -1.82 7.92 8.22
CA GLY A 6 -1.21 7.03 9.21
C GLY A 6 -0.55 5.81 8.56
N LEU A 7 -1.32 5.06 7.77
CA LEU A 7 -0.78 3.91 7.03
C LEU A 7 0.38 4.32 6.11
N TRP A 8 0.24 5.39 5.34
CA TRP A 8 1.31 5.85 4.46
C TRP A 8 2.57 6.25 5.22
N ARG A 9 2.45 6.98 6.33
CA ARG A 9 3.60 7.37 7.17
C ARG A 9 4.40 6.15 7.63
N ASP A 10 3.71 5.06 7.97
CA ASP A 10 4.36 3.90 8.60
C ASP A 10 4.81 2.86 7.54
N THR A 11 4.24 2.91 6.32
CA THR A 11 4.51 1.91 5.27
C THR A 11 5.01 2.48 3.94
N TRP A 12 5.34 3.77 3.81
CA TRP A 12 5.80 4.39 2.55
C TRP A 12 6.96 3.63 1.89
N TRP A 13 7.89 3.10 2.68
CA TRP A 13 9.05 2.34 2.21
C TRP A 13 8.63 1.01 1.54
N LEU A 14 7.57 0.37 2.05
CA LEU A 14 7.01 -0.86 1.49
C LEU A 14 6.35 -0.57 0.13
N TRP A 15 5.65 0.55 0.00
CA TRP A 15 5.06 0.97 -1.28
C TRP A 15 6.13 1.32 -2.30
N ALA A 16 7.22 1.98 -1.88
CA ALA A 16 8.37 2.22 -2.73
C ALA A 16 9.02 0.90 -3.19
N PHE A 17 9.16 -0.08 -2.29
CA PHE A 17 9.64 -1.42 -2.65
C PHE A 17 8.72 -2.12 -3.66
N PHE A 18 7.40 -2.12 -3.43
CA PHE A 18 6.44 -2.66 -4.39
C PHE A 18 6.51 -1.96 -5.74
N ALA A 19 6.70 -0.63 -5.75
CA ALA A 19 6.85 0.13 -6.99
C ALA A 19 8.04 -0.36 -7.82
N VAL A 20 9.20 -0.48 -7.18
CA VAL A 20 10.43 -0.97 -7.83
C VAL A 20 10.25 -2.41 -8.31
N MET A 21 9.67 -3.29 -7.49
CA MET A 21 9.45 -4.68 -7.83
C MET A 21 8.49 -4.87 -9.01
N VAL A 22 7.35 -4.16 -9.02
CA VAL A 22 6.38 -4.25 -10.11
C VAL A 22 7.01 -3.76 -11.42
N LEU A 23 7.72 -2.62 -11.40
CA LEU A 23 8.40 -2.11 -12.58
C LEU A 23 9.51 -3.06 -13.07
N GLY A 24 10.32 -3.61 -12.16
CA GLY A 24 11.37 -4.56 -12.49
C GLY A 24 10.83 -5.85 -13.12
N ILE A 25 9.83 -6.46 -12.50
CA ILE A 25 9.16 -7.66 -13.02
C ILE A 25 8.50 -7.38 -14.37
N SER A 26 7.82 -6.23 -14.50
CA SER A 26 7.18 -5.85 -15.76
C SER A 26 8.18 -5.69 -16.89
N ALA A 27 9.34 -5.07 -16.63
CA ALA A 27 10.39 -4.88 -17.62
C ALA A 27 11.11 -6.19 -17.97
N MET A 28 11.30 -7.10 -17.00
CA MET A 28 12.02 -8.36 -17.20
C MET A 28 11.18 -9.47 -17.84
N ILE A 29 9.88 -9.55 -17.51
CA ILE A 29 9.04 -10.69 -17.88
C ILE A 29 7.93 -10.27 -18.85
N SER A 30 7.07 -9.33 -18.46
CA SER A 30 5.96 -8.86 -19.29
C SER A 30 5.29 -7.61 -18.72
N TRP A 31 4.94 -6.67 -19.59
CA TRP A 31 4.14 -5.50 -19.25
C TRP A 31 2.77 -5.81 -18.64
N PHE A 32 2.27 -7.04 -18.81
CA PHE A 32 1.06 -7.52 -18.14
C PHE A 32 1.11 -7.37 -16.61
N PHE A 33 2.30 -7.48 -16.00
CA PHE A 33 2.42 -7.33 -14.54
C PHE A 33 2.11 -5.91 -14.03
N LEU A 34 2.02 -4.90 -14.90
CA LEU A 34 1.58 -3.56 -14.50
C LEU A 34 0.14 -3.55 -13.96
N PHE A 35 -0.70 -4.53 -14.29
CA PHE A 35 -2.05 -4.63 -13.74
C PHE A 35 -2.07 -4.82 -12.21
N VAL A 36 -0.96 -5.25 -11.59
CA VAL A 36 -0.80 -5.30 -10.12
C VAL A 36 -1.01 -3.91 -9.48
N TRP A 37 -0.70 -2.83 -10.20
CA TRP A 37 -0.94 -1.47 -9.71
C TRP A 37 -2.42 -1.19 -9.41
N LEU A 38 -3.35 -1.92 -10.03
CA LEU A 38 -4.78 -1.77 -9.77
C LEU A 38 -5.22 -2.44 -8.46
N THR A 39 -4.48 -3.46 -8.00
CA THR A 39 -4.84 -4.24 -6.80
C THR A 39 -4.20 -3.67 -5.54
N LEU A 40 -3.01 -3.06 -5.65
CA LEU A 40 -2.30 -2.44 -4.53
C LEU A 40 -3.12 -1.40 -3.74
N PRO A 41 -3.87 -0.47 -4.38
CA PRO A 41 -4.74 0.46 -3.68
C PRO A 41 -5.80 -0.24 -2.83
N VAL A 42 -6.37 -1.36 -3.30
CA VAL A 42 -7.39 -2.11 -2.55
C VAL A 42 -6.83 -2.60 -1.22
N SER A 43 -5.64 -3.21 -1.25
CA SER A 43 -4.94 -3.63 -0.04
C SER A 43 -4.58 -2.44 0.86
N PHE A 44 -4.10 -1.33 0.28
CA PHE A 44 -3.81 -0.10 1.03
C PHE A 44 -5.03 0.38 1.81
N PHE A 45 -6.17 0.53 1.14
CA PHE A 45 -7.38 1.02 1.79
C PHE A 45 -7.87 0.05 2.87
N TYR A 46 -7.90 -1.25 2.57
CA TYR A 46 -8.28 -2.29 3.52
C TYR A 46 -7.46 -2.21 4.82
N PHE A 47 -6.13 -2.18 4.71
CA PHE A 47 -5.26 -2.10 5.89
C PHE A 47 -5.40 -0.77 6.62
N ALA A 48 -5.58 0.34 5.91
CA ALA A 48 -5.79 1.63 6.56
C ALA A 48 -7.09 1.68 7.36
N PHE A 49 -8.16 1.05 6.87
CA PHE A 49 -9.44 0.96 7.57
C PHE A 49 -9.39 0.02 8.78
N ILE A 50 -8.66 -1.08 8.68
CA ILE A 50 -8.54 -2.05 9.77
C ILE A 50 -7.61 -1.56 10.86
N ARG A 51 -6.42 -1.06 10.51
CA ARG A 51 -5.34 -0.78 11.47
C ARG A 51 -5.41 0.60 12.11
N TYR A 52 -5.99 1.60 11.45
CA TYR A 52 -5.97 2.99 11.94
C TYR A 52 -7.36 3.51 12.33
N ASP A 53 -7.41 4.31 13.40
CA ASP A 53 -8.60 5.03 13.85
C ASP A 53 -8.86 6.30 13.00
N GLU A 54 -9.93 7.06 13.28
CA GLU A 54 -10.23 8.28 12.53
C GLU A 54 -9.16 9.38 12.61
N GLU A 55 -8.37 9.35 13.68
CA GLU A 55 -7.27 10.26 13.95
C GLU A 55 -5.99 9.87 13.18
N GLY A 56 -5.92 8.65 12.64
CA GLY A 56 -4.74 8.12 11.96
C GLY A 56 -3.71 7.53 12.92
N ASN A 57 -4.13 7.18 14.15
CA ASN A 57 -3.34 6.42 15.10
C ASN A 57 -3.65 4.92 14.94
N GLU A 58 -2.72 4.07 15.34
CA GLU A 58 -2.95 2.62 15.37
C GLU A 58 -4.05 2.30 16.40
N LYS A 59 -4.98 1.41 16.03
CA LYS A 59 -6.00 0.94 16.97
C LYS A 59 -5.32 0.09 18.06
N PRO A 60 -5.77 0.19 19.32
CA PRO A 60 -5.12 -0.50 20.46
C PRO A 60 -5.18 -2.04 20.39
N GLU A 61 -5.97 -2.62 19.49
CA GLU A 61 -6.10 -4.07 19.28
C GLU A 61 -5.49 -4.55 17.94
N ALA A 62 -4.76 -3.69 17.22
CA ALA A 62 -4.23 -3.98 15.87
C ALA A 62 -2.78 -4.50 15.84
#